data_AF-A0A967U4D2-F1
#
_entry.id   AF-A0A967U4D2-F1
#
_cell.length_a   1.000
_cell.length_b   1.000
_cell.length_c   1.000
_cell.angle_alpha   90.00
_cell.angle_beta   90.00
_cell.angle_gamma   90.00
#
_symmetry.space_group_name_H-M   'P 1'
#
loop_
_entity.id
_entity.type
_entity.pdbx_description
1 polymer ?
#
loop_
_entity_poly.entity_id
_entity_poly.type
_entity_poly.pdbx_seq_one_letter_code
_entity_poly.pdbx_strand_id
1 'polypeptide(L)' 'KYILEGKSYLTVAIGCTGGKHRSVVVVEELGKKFKKLNPNISHRDINKE' A
#
# COMPACT_ATOMS: atom_id res chain seq x y z
N LYS A 1 -3.58 -12.43 14.28
CA LYS A 1 -4.46 -13.40 13.57
C LYS A 1 -3.96 -13.70 12.16
N TYR A 2 -3.73 -12.71 11.29
CA TYR A 2 -3.28 -12.94 9.90
C TYR A 2 -1.98 -13.78 9.77
N ILE A 3 -0.97 -13.49 10.59
CA ILE A 3 0.30 -14.26 10.60
C ILE A 3 0.07 -15.74 10.95
N LEU A 4 -0.88 -16.02 11.85
CA LEU A 4 -1.20 -17.37 12.30
C LEU A 4 -1.97 -18.18 11.23
N GLU A 5 -2.54 -17.52 10.22
CA GLU A 5 -3.21 -18.18 9.09
C GLU A 5 -2.21 -18.72 8.04
N GLY A 6 -0.89 -18.52 8.24
CA GLY A 6 0.14 -19.00 7.32
C GLY A 6 0.17 -18.28 5.97
N LYS A 7 -0.46 -17.11 5.86
CA LYS A 7 -0.47 -16.33 4.62
C LYS A 7 0.86 -15.62 4.39
N SER A 8 1.46 -15.87 3.24
CA SER A 8 2.77 -15.31 2.87
C SER A 8 2.74 -13.82 2.53
N TYR A 9 1.59 -13.29 2.09
CA TYR A 9 1.45 -11.92 1.64
C TYR A 9 0.16 -11.30 2.14
N LEU A 10 0.24 -10.08 2.69
CA LEU A 10 -0.90 -9.22 2.97
C LEU A 10 -0.89 -8.05 1.99
N THR A 11 -1.87 -8.00 1.09
CA THR A 11 -2.06 -6.87 0.18
C THR A 11 -3.12 -5.93 0.74
N VAL A 12 -2.78 -4.66 0.92
CA VAL A 12 -3.70 -3.59 1.35
C VAL A 12 -3.80 -2.55 0.25
N ALA A 13 -5.00 -2.31 -0.27
CA ALA A 13 -5.26 -1.31 -1.30
C ALA A 13 -5.91 -0.07 -0.70
N ILE A 14 -5.38 1.11 -1.03
CA ILE A 14 -5.93 2.41 -0.64
C ILE A 14 -6.32 3.17 -1.90
N GLY A 15 -7.60 3.55 -2.01
CA GLY A 15 -8.16 4.24 -3.17
C GLY A 15 -8.55 5.68 -2.86
N CYS A 16 -8.36 6.55 -3.85
CA CYS A 16 -9.05 7.84 -3.93
C CYS A 16 -9.60 7.97 -5.36
N THR A 17 -10.51 8.93 -5.61
CA THR A 17 -11.23 9.03 -6.90
C THR A 17 -10.33 8.94 -8.12
N GLY A 18 -9.21 9.69 -8.14
CA GLY A 18 -8.27 9.71 -9.27
C GLY A 18 -7.00 8.89 -9.08
N GLY A 19 -6.81 8.22 -7.93
CA GLY A 19 -5.62 7.39 -7.65
C GLY A 19 -4.25 8.09 -7.63
N LYS A 20 -4.18 9.42 -7.82
CA LYS A 20 -2.92 10.19 -7.99
C LYS A 20 -2.49 11.04 -6.79
N HIS A 21 -3.39 11.36 -5.86
CA HIS A 21 -3.13 12.32 -4.78
C HIS A 21 -3.22 11.70 -3.38
N ARG A 22 -4.44 11.56 -2.84
CA ARG A 22 -4.67 11.14 -1.45
C ARG A 22 -4.20 9.71 -1.19
N SER A 23 -4.51 8.79 -2.09
CA SER A 23 -4.10 7.38 -1.97
C SER A 23 -2.58 7.24 -1.97
N VAL A 24 -1.89 7.96 -2.87
CA VAL A 24 -0.42 7.94 -3.00
C VAL A 24 0.23 8.36 -1.68
N VAL A 25 -0.18 9.52 -1.13
CA VAL A 25 0.36 10.04 0.13
C VAL A 25 0.15 9.05 1.28
N VAL A 26 -1.07 8.50 1.42
CA VAL A 26 -1.37 7.56 2.50
C VAL A 26 -0.53 6.28 2.38
N VAL A 27 -0.37 5.74 1.17
CA VAL A 27 0.41 4.53 0.94
C VAL A 27 1.90 4.75 1.25
N GLU A 28 2.47 5.89 0.86
CA GLU A 28 3.86 6.24 1.18
C GLU A 28 4.08 6.36 2.70
N GLU A 29 3.17 7.00 3.43
CA GLU A 29 3.25 7.12 4.89
C GLU A 29 3.12 5.77 5.60
N LEU A 30 2.23 4.89 5.12
CA LEU A 30 2.14 3.51 5.61
C LEU A 30 3.45 2.75 5.33
N GLY A 31 4.03 2.92 4.16
CA GLY A 31 5.32 2.35 3.79
C GLY A 31 6.44 2.71 4.77
N LYS A 32 6.52 4.00 5.14
CA LYS A 32 7.48 4.49 6.15
C LYS A 32 7.20 3.87 7.52
N LYS A 33 5.93 3.87 7.96
CA LYS A 33 5.52 3.33 9.26
C LYS A 33 5.82 1.84 9.41
N PHE A 34 5.67 1.08 8.33
CA PHE A 34 5.88 -0.37 8.30
C PHE A 34 7.22 -0.79 7.71
N LYS A 35 8.20 0.11 7.60
CA LYS A 35 9.53 -0.17 6.99
C LYS A 35 10.20 -1.45 7.51
N LYS A 36 10.04 -1.78 8.81
CA LYS A 36 10.59 -3.01 9.42
C LYS A 36 10.02 -4.31 8.84
N LEU A 37 8.84 -4.25 8.22
CA LEU A 37 8.18 -5.38 7.56
C LEU A 37 8.56 -5.48 6.07
N ASN A 38 9.44 -4.60 5.59
CA ASN A 38 9.90 -4.53 4.21
C ASN A 38 8.75 -4.51 3.18
N PRO A 39 7.81 -3.54 3.28
CA PRO A 39 6.61 -3.51 2.47
C PRO A 39 6.94 -3.25 0.99
N ASN A 40 6.19 -3.87 0.09
CA ASN A 40 6.20 -3.51 -1.32
C ASN A 40 5.12 -2.44 -1.58
N ILE A 41 5.53 -1.31 -2.17
CA ILE A 41 4.66 -0.18 -2.48
C ILE A 41 4.43 -0.11 -3.99
N SER A 42 3.17 0.05 -4.40
CA SER A 42 2.78 0.22 -5.80
C SER A 42 1.64 1.23 -5.93
N HIS A 43 1.75 2.12 -6.93
CA HIS A 43 0.74 3.14 -7.23
C HIS A 43 0.13 2.86 -8.61
N ARG A 44 -1.07 2.28 -8.63
CA ARG A 44 -1.71 1.78 -9.87
C ARG A 44 -1.98 2.86 -10.91
N ASP A 45 -2.41 4.05 -10.48
CA ASP A 45 -2.93 5.09 -11.38
C ASP A 45 -2.03 6.33 -11.48
N ILE A 46 -0.85 6.32 -10.83
CA ILE A 46 0.03 7.50 -10.76
C ILE A 46 0.57 7.93 -12.14
N ASN A 47 0.74 6.98 -13.06
CA ASN A 47 1.25 7.21 -14.41
C ASN A 47 0.17 7.04 -15.49
N LYS A 48 -1.10 6.92 -15.11
CA LYS A 48 -2.18 6.88 -16.11
C LYS A 48 -2.51 8.30 -16.54
N GLU A 49 -2.71 8.51 -17.82
CA GLU A 49 -3.13 9.80 -18.41
C GLU A 49 -4.43 10.29 -17.76
#